data_AF-A0A327TT70-F1
#
_entry.id   AF-A0A327TT70-F1
#
_cell.length_a   1.000
_cell.length_b   1.000
_cell.length_c   1.000
_cell.angle_alpha   90.00
_cell.angle_beta   90.00
_cell.angle_gamma   90.00
#
_symmetry.space_group_name_H-M   'P 1'
#
loop_
_entity.id
_entity.type
_entity.pdbx_description
1 polymer ?
#
loop_
_entity_poly.entity_id
_entity_poly.type
_entity_poly.pdbx_seq_one_letter_code
_entity_poly.pdbx_strand_id
1 'polypeptide(L)'
;MEDPADLPDPSRYGLLTLDLDRLDHPLDVIEQLVPEVEVLALPVSSEPADATDALRAGALGSMTRGDSPEELLSAVETVRSGQPVASGSPR
;
A
#
# COMPACT_ATOMS: atom_id res chain seq x y z
N MET A 1 -1.15 4.51 19.53
CA MET A 1 -0.90 5.70 18.73
C MET A 1 0.60 5.63 18.48
N GLU A 2 0.99 5.02 17.38
CA GLU A 2 2.41 4.91 17.02
C GLU A 2 2.77 6.23 16.32
N ASP A 3 3.81 6.90 16.82
CA ASP A 3 4.34 8.11 16.22
C ASP A 3 4.87 7.77 14.81
N PRO A 4 4.70 8.59 13.76
CA PRO A 4 5.38 8.35 12.48
C PRO A 4 6.91 8.19 12.64
N ALA A 5 7.51 8.69 13.72
CA ALA A 5 8.91 8.44 14.08
C ALA A 5 9.21 7.03 14.64
N ASP A 6 8.19 6.24 14.99
CA ASP A 6 8.31 4.83 15.42
C ASP A 6 8.23 3.85 14.24
N LEU A 7 7.95 4.34 13.02
CA LEU A 7 8.03 3.50 11.84
C LEU A 7 9.48 3.02 11.63
N PRO A 8 9.69 1.72 11.35
CA PRO A 8 11.04 1.23 11.12
C PRO A 8 11.63 1.90 9.88
N ASP A 9 12.95 2.15 9.91
CA ASP A 9 13.72 2.75 8.81
C ASP A 9 13.34 2.11 7.45
N PRO A 10 12.60 2.84 6.58
CA PRO A 10 11.96 2.25 5.40
C PRO A 10 12.99 1.80 4.37
N SER A 11 14.17 2.43 4.35
CA SER A 11 15.29 2.08 3.46
C SER A 11 15.83 0.64 3.66
N ARG A 12 15.48 0.00 4.78
CA ARG A 12 15.86 -1.40 5.08
C ARG A 12 14.94 -2.42 4.44
N TYR A 13 13.80 -2.00 3.89
CA TYR A 13 12.81 -2.86 3.29
C TYR A 13 12.76 -2.62 1.79
N GLY A 14 12.56 -3.68 1.02
CA GLY A 14 12.28 -3.55 -0.42
C GLY A 14 10.84 -3.12 -0.69
N LEU A 15 9.93 -3.44 0.23
CA LEU A 15 8.50 -3.17 0.13
C LEU A 15 7.90 -3.03 1.53
N LEU A 16 7.02 -2.05 1.72
CA LEU A 16 6.16 -1.93 2.89
C LEU A 16 4.70 -2.14 2.51
N THR A 17 3.99 -2.91 3.34
CA THR A 17 2.55 -3.06 3.27
C THR A 17 1.90 -2.16 4.31
N LEU A 18 1.08 -1.20 3.88
CA LEU A 18 0.50 -0.17 4.74
C LEU A 18 -0.99 -0.40 4.93
N ASP A 19 -1.39 -0.63 6.18
CA ASP A 19 -2.77 -0.64 6.60
C ASP A 19 -3.27 0.81 6.75
N LEU A 20 -4.02 1.32 5.76
CA LEU A 20 -4.38 2.75 5.68
C LEU A 20 -5.29 3.18 6.83
N ASP A 21 -6.10 2.28 7.36
CA ASP A 21 -7.08 2.57 8.42
C ASP A 21 -6.43 2.73 9.79
N ARG A 22 -5.17 2.32 9.91
CA ARG A 22 -4.38 2.44 11.14
C ARG A 22 -3.48 3.66 11.15
N LEU A 23 -3.48 4.43 10.06
CA LEU A 23 -2.68 5.63 9.88
C LEU A 23 -3.55 6.87 10.00
N ASP A 24 -3.04 7.86 10.71
CA ASP A 24 -3.53 9.24 10.58
C ASP A 24 -2.97 9.81 9.27
N HIS A 25 -3.83 10.46 8.47
CA HIS A 25 -3.45 11.05 7.18
C HIS A 25 -2.70 10.07 6.25
N PRO A 26 -3.33 8.95 5.85
CA PRO A 26 -2.65 7.85 5.14
C PRO A 26 -1.97 8.26 3.84
N LEU A 27 -2.52 9.23 3.10
CA LEU A 27 -1.93 9.70 1.85
C LEU A 27 -0.60 10.45 2.09
N ASP A 28 -0.54 11.32 3.09
CA ASP A 28 0.68 12.05 3.45
C ASP A 28 1.79 11.08 3.89
N VAL A 29 1.43 9.97 4.54
CA VAL A 29 2.36 8.90 4.93
C VAL A 29 2.91 8.18 3.70
N ILE A 30 2.05 7.84 2.73
CA ILE A 30 2.48 7.22 1.46
C ILE A 30 3.46 8.16 0.74
N GLU A 31 3.11 9.44 0.58
CA GLU A 31 3.94 10.43 -0.13
C GLU A 31 5.34 10.58 0.49
N GLN A 32 5.46 10.43 1.81
CA GLN A 32 6.74 10.46 2.52
C GLN A 32 7.57 9.19 2.36
N LEU A 33 6.94 8.02 2.22
CA LEU A 33 7.62 6.72 2.15
C LEU A 33 8.04 6.32 0.74
N VAL A 34 7.25 6.67 -0.27
CA VAL A 34 7.47 6.29 -1.68
C VAL A 34 8.86 6.66 -2.22
N PRO A 35 9.51 7.78 -1.83
CA PRO A 35 10.88 8.07 -2.25
C PRO A 35 11.92 7.06 -1.74
N GLU A 36 11.62 6.31 -0.68
CA GLU A 36 12.57 5.42 -0.01
C GLU A 36 12.25 3.93 -0.19
N VAL A 37 10.97 3.57 -0.36
CA VAL A 37 10.54 2.16 -0.41
C VAL A 37 9.30 1.97 -1.28
N GLU A 38 9.14 0.78 -1.86
CA GLU A 38 7.92 0.41 -2.56
C GLU A 38 6.76 0.26 -1.58
N VAL A 39 5.60 0.85 -1.90
CA VAL A 39 4.43 0.83 -1.02
C VAL A 39 3.30 0.02 -1.65
N LEU A 40 2.78 -0.94 -0.91
CA LEU A 40 1.53 -1.65 -1.16
C LEU A 40 0.48 -1.24 -0.12
N ALA A 41 -0.57 -0.54 -0.55
CA ALA A 41 -1.62 -0.04 0.32
C ALA A 41 -2.71 -1.10 0.59
N LEU A 42 -3.25 -1.11 1.81
CA LEU A 42 -4.35 -1.96 2.26
C LEU A 42 -5.50 -1.12 2.83
N PRO A 43 -6.37 -0.52 2.01
CA PRO A 43 -7.62 0.08 2.49
C PRO A 43 -8.60 -0.98 3.05
N VAL A 44 -9.36 -0.63 4.10
CA VAL A 44 -10.53 -1.42 4.58
C VAL A 44 -11.58 -1.52 3.49
N SER A 45 -11.80 -0.41 2.79
CA SER A 45 -12.90 -0.27 1.86
C SER A 45 -12.49 -0.75 0.48
N SER A 46 -13.41 -1.48 -0.16
CA SER A 46 -13.32 -1.85 -1.57
C SER A 46 -13.78 -0.73 -2.49
N GLU A 47 -14.04 0.47 -1.96
CA GLU A 47 -14.41 1.62 -2.78
C GLU A 47 -13.24 1.95 -3.70
N PRO A 48 -13.48 2.05 -5.02
CA PRO A 48 -12.42 2.34 -5.99
C PRO A 48 -11.67 3.64 -5.72
N ALA A 49 -12.31 4.59 -5.01
CA ALA A 49 -11.71 5.87 -4.66
C ALA A 49 -10.49 5.72 -3.74
N ASP A 50 -10.57 4.86 -2.72
CA ASP A 50 -9.49 4.68 -1.75
C ASP A 50 -8.23 4.09 -2.40
N ALA A 51 -8.43 3.07 -3.25
CA ALA A 51 -7.37 2.50 -4.05
C ALA A 51 -6.77 3.52 -5.03
N THR A 52 -7.62 4.32 -5.69
CA THR A 52 -7.18 5.34 -6.63
C THR A 52 -6.35 6.42 -5.94
N ASP A 53 -6.77 6.88 -4.77
CA ASP A 53 -6.08 7.94 -4.04
C ASP A 53 -4.74 7.46 -3.46
N ALA A 54 -4.66 6.21 -2.99
CA ALA A 54 -3.39 5.61 -2.60
C ALA A 54 -2.39 5.51 -3.76
N LEU A 55 -2.86 5.10 -4.95
CA LEU A 55 -2.02 5.06 -6.16
C LEU A 55 -1.57 6.46 -6.59
N ARG A 56 -2.43 7.47 -6.45
CA ARG A 56 -2.08 8.88 -6.74
C ARG A 56 -1.03 9.43 -5.79
N ALA A 57 -1.06 9.02 -4.52
CA ALA A 57 -0.04 9.33 -3.53
C ALA A 57 1.31 8.63 -3.80
N GLY A 58 1.37 7.73 -4.79
CA GLY A 58 2.59 7.08 -5.25
C GLY A 58 2.74 5.62 -4.82
N ALA A 59 1.74 5.04 -4.16
CA ALA A 59 1.75 3.60 -3.90
C ALA A 59 1.85 2.83 -5.23
N LEU A 60 2.68 1.78 -5.25
CA LEU A 60 2.80 0.90 -6.41
C LEU A 60 1.67 -0.11 -6.45
N GLY A 61 1.00 -0.37 -5.34
CA GLY A 61 -0.25 -1.12 -5.42
C GLY A 61 -1.25 -0.85 -4.33
N SER A 62 -2.45 -1.36 -4.55
CA SER A 62 -3.54 -1.36 -3.57
C SER A 62 -4.24 -2.72 -3.56
N MET A 63 -4.53 -3.23 -2.38
CA MET A 63 -5.23 -4.49 -2.15
C MET A 63 -6.32 -4.34 -1.10
N THR A 64 -7.40 -5.09 -1.24
CA THR A 64 -8.47 -5.10 -0.23
C THR A 64 -8.23 -6.22 0.77
N ARG A 65 -8.73 -6.07 2.00
CA ARG A 65 -8.64 -7.15 3.01
C ARG A 65 -9.42 -8.42 2.66
N GLY A 66 -10.31 -8.34 1.66
CA GLY A 66 -11.04 -9.49 1.14
C GLY A 66 -10.25 -10.33 0.15
N ASP A 67 -9.11 -9.82 -0.34
CA ASP A 67 -8.24 -10.54 -1.26
C ASP A 67 -7.60 -11.74 -0.58
N SER A 68 -7.37 -12.81 -1.35
CA SER A 68 -6.81 -14.04 -0.80
C SER A 68 -5.32 -13.90 -0.47
N PRO A 69 -4.76 -14.76 0.40
CA PRO A 69 -3.31 -14.80 0.65
C PRO A 69 -2.47 -15.00 -0.63
N GLU A 70 -2.99 -15.75 -1.60
CA GLU A 70 -2.34 -15.95 -2.91
C GLU A 70 -2.38 -14.67 -3.75
N GLU A 71 -3.48 -13.93 -3.73
CA GLU A 71 -3.60 -12.62 -4.37
C GLU A 71 -2.61 -11.62 -3.72
N LEU A 72 -2.42 -11.69 -2.40
CA LEU A 72 -1.41 -10.88 -1.69
C LEU A 72 0.01 -11.21 -2.11
N LEU A 73 0.33 -12.50 -2.18
CA LEU A 73 1.65 -12.94 -2.63
C LEU A 73 1.93 -12.46 -4.06
N SER A 74 0.95 -12.63 -4.96
CA SER A 74 1.04 -12.17 -6.35
C SER A 74 1.23 -10.66 -6.44
N ALA A 75 0.52 -9.88 -5.62
CA ALA A 75 0.66 -8.43 -5.61
C ALA A 75 2.04 -7.99 -5.12
N VAL A 76 2.56 -8.61 -4.04
CA VAL A 76 3.91 -8.35 -3.54
C VAL A 76 4.96 -8.65 -4.62
N GLU A 77 4.85 -9.79 -5.31
CA GLU A 77 5.76 -10.13 -6.41
C GLU A 77 5.69 -9.14 -7.57
N THR A 78 4.48 -8.69 -7.91
CA THR A 78 4.24 -7.71 -8.97
C THR A 78 4.85 -6.35 -8.63
N VAL A 79 4.60 -5.84 -7.43
CA VAL A 79 5.16 -4.56 -6.95
C VAL A 79 6.69 -4.63 -6.91
N ARG A 80 7.27 -5.72 -6.42
CA ARG A 80 8.73 -5.93 -6.38
C ARG A 80 9.40 -6.01 -7.75
N SER A 81 8.62 -6.21 -8.81
CA SER A 81 9.10 -6.11 -10.20
C SER A 81 9.01 -4.69 -10.77
N GLY A 82 8.61 -3.71 -9.95
CA GLY A 82 8.35 -2.33 -10.34
C GLY A 82 7.07 -2.17 -11.15
N GLN A 83 6.15 -3.15 -11.10
CA GLN A 83 4.88 -3.11 -11.82
C GLN A 83 3.74 -2.75 -10.87
N PRO A 84 2.86 -1.82 -11.28
CA PRO A 84 1.76 -1.44 -10.42
C PRO A 84 0.66 -2.50 -10.41
N VAL A 85 -0.04 -2.65 -9.27
CA VAL A 85 -1.16 -3.58 -9.11
C VAL A 85 -2.32 -2.93 -8.36
N ALA A 86 -3.54 -3.12 -8.82
CA ALA A 86 -4.72 -2.64 -8.13
C ALA A 86 -5.76 -3.76 -8.07
N SER A 87 -6.12 -4.19 -6.86
CA SER A 87 -7.34 -4.96 -6.66
C SER A 87 -8.54 -4.07 -6.89
N GLY A 88 -9.56 -4.62 -7.57
CA GLY A 88 -10.73 -3.84 -7.99
C GLY A 88 -11.28 -4.17 -9.38
N SER A 89 -10.88 -5.27 -10.01
CA SER A 89 -11.74 -5.84 -11.05
C SER A 89 -12.91 -6.54 -10.35
N PRO A 90 -14.17 -6.11 -10.55
CA PRO A 90 -15.30 -6.90 -10.10
C PRO A 90 -15.21 -8.26 -10.77
N ARG A 91 -15.16 -9.33 -9.99
CA ARG A 91 -15.44 -10.68 -10.50
C ARG A 91 -16.92 -10.77 -10.88
#